data_AF-A0A5K1GWY4-F1
#
_entry.id   AF-A0A5K1GWY4-F1
#
_cell.length_a   1.000
_cell.length_b   1.000
_cell.length_c   1.000
_cell.angle_alpha   90.00
_cell.angle_beta   90.00
_cell.angle_gamma   90.00
#
_symmetry.space_group_name_H-M   'P 1'
#
loop_
_entity.id
_entity.type
_entity.pdbx_description
1 polymer ?
#
loop_
_entity_poly.entity_id
_entity_poly.type
_entity_poly.pdbx_seq_one_letter_code
_entity_poly.pdbx_strand_id
1 'polypeptide(L)' 'MASGSLVVPRFFVVSCISLLCVRHMEAAVYTVGDDDEWSLEVDYVQWSQKYNFTVGDTL' A
#
# COMPACT_ATOMS: atom_id res chain seq x y z
N MET A 1 -35.10 -31.89 -4.80
CA MET A 1 -34.15 -31.05 -5.54
C MET A 1 -34.03 -29.71 -4.81
N ALA A 2 -33.17 -29.61 -3.80
CA ALA A 2 -33.02 -28.39 -2.98
C ALA A 2 -31.55 -28.16 -2.59
N SER A 3 -30.63 -28.38 -3.53
CA SER A 3 -29.18 -28.30 -3.29
C SER A 3 -28.52 -27.08 -3.96
N GLY A 4 -29.29 -26.03 -4.29
CA GLY A 4 -28.78 -24.84 -4.99
C GLY A 4 -28.86 -23.52 -4.21
N SER A 5 -29.64 -23.46 -3.12
CA SER A 5 -30.10 -22.19 -2.55
C SER A 5 -29.11 -21.52 -1.59
N LEU A 6 -28.17 -22.28 -1.01
CA LEU A 6 -27.22 -21.80 0.01
C LEU A 6 -25.82 -21.47 -0.55
N VAL A 7 -25.58 -21.82 -1.81
CA VAL A 7 -24.26 -21.71 -2.45
C VAL A 7 -24.04 -20.30 -2.99
N VAL A 8 -25.06 -19.70 -3.61
CA VAL A 8 -25.05 -18.33 -4.14
C VAL A 8 -24.72 -17.27 -3.08
N PRO A 9 -25.36 -17.23 -1.89
CA PRO A 9 -25.04 -16.21 -0.89
C PRO A 9 -23.62 -16.37 -0.31
N ARG A 10 -23.10 -17.60 -0.20
CA ARG A 10 -21.73 -17.83 0.30
C ARG A 10 -20.67 -17.31 -0.66
N PHE A 11 -20.82 -17.57 -1.96
CA PHE A 11 -19.91 -17.02 -2.97
C PHE A 11 -19.99 -15.50 -3.04
N PHE A 12 -21.19 -14.93 -2.92
CA PHE A 12 -21.39 -13.49 -2.90
C PHE A 12 -20.67 -12.86 -1.69
N VAL A 13 -20.80 -13.45 -0.51
CA VAL A 13 -20.12 -12.98 0.71
C VAL A 13 -18.59 -13.09 0.58
N VAL A 14 -18.06 -14.20 0.07
CA VAL A 14 -16.60 -14.35 -0.14
C VAL A 14 -16.08 -13.35 -1.18
N SER A 15 -16.84 -13.11 -2.25
CA SER A 15 -16.51 -12.12 -3.28
C SER A 15 -16.51 -10.69 -2.70
N CYS A 16 -17.51 -10.33 -1.91
CA CYS A 16 -17.56 -9.04 -1.21
C CYS A 16 -16.39 -8.87 -0.24
N ILE A 17 -16.04 -9.90 0.54
CA ILE A 17 -14.89 -9.85 1.46
C ILE A 17 -13.58 -9.68 0.67
N SER A 18 -13.44 -10.35 -0.47
CA SER A 18 -12.25 -10.25 -1.32
C SER A 18 -12.07 -8.85 -1.91
N LEU A 19 -13.17 -8.19 -2.31
CA LEU A 19 -13.17 -6.80 -2.77
C LEU A 19 -12.83 -5.82 -1.63
N LEU A 20 -13.27 -6.11 -0.40
CA LEU A 20 -12.92 -5.33 0.80
C LEU A 20 -11.47 -5.53 1.25
N CYS A 21 -10.84 -6.65 0.90
CA CYS A 21 -9.44 -6.95 1.19
C CYS A 21 -8.46 -6.38 0.16
N VAL A 22 -8.93 -5.66 -0.87
CA VAL A 22 -8.05 -4.91 -1.77
C VAL A 22 -7.40 -3.81 -0.96
N ARG A 23 -6.13 -4.03 -0.57
CA ARG A 23 -5.33 -2.99 0.05
C ARG A 23 -5.07 -1.92 -1.00
N HIS A 24 -5.57 -0.72 -0.78
CA HIS A 24 -5.19 0.43 -1.58
C HIS A 24 -3.69 0.63 -1.38
N MET A 25 -2.88 0.31 -2.40
CA MET A 25 -1.47 0.67 -2.44
C MET A 25 -1.40 2.03 -3.10
N GLU A 26 -1.36 3.09 -2.29
CA GLU A 26 -1.04 4.42 -2.79
C GLU A 26 0.48 4.60 -2.81
N ALA A 27 0.98 5.21 -3.87
CA ALA A 27 2.36 5.63 -3.97
C ALA A 27 2.64 6.76 -2.97
N ALA A 28 3.72 6.64 -2.22
CA ALA A 28 4.19 7.68 -1.31
C ALA A 28 5.12 8.66 -2.02
N VAL A 29 5.12 9.91 -1.55
CA VAL A 29 6.07 10.96 -1.97
C VAL A 29 6.94 11.30 -0.77
N TYR A 30 8.26 11.22 -0.95
CA TYR A 30 9.24 11.49 0.10
C TYR A 30 10.13 12.66 -0.29
N THR A 31 10.18 13.72 0.52
CA THR A 31 11.11 14.82 0.27
C THR A 31 12.53 14.40 0.66
N VAL A 32 13.43 14.40 -0.33
CA VAL A 32 14.83 14.04 -0.10
C VAL A 32 15.50 15.02 0.85
N GLY A 33 16.03 14.50 1.96
CA GLY A 33 16.65 15.30 3.03
C GLY A 33 15.66 15.93 4.03
N ASP A 34 14.37 15.59 3.95
CA ASP A 34 13.33 16.12 4.83
C ASP A 34 13.34 17.67 4.82
N ASP A 35 13.44 18.32 5.97
CA ASP A 35 13.47 19.79 6.09
C ASP A 35 14.79 20.41 5.58
N ASP A 36 15.87 19.62 5.52
CA ASP A 36 17.20 20.05 5.07
C ASP A 36 17.37 19.98 3.54
N GLU A 37 16.35 19.48 2.84
CA GLU A 37 16.26 19.31 1.40
C GLU A 37 17.52 18.66 0.79
N TRP A 38 17.84 19.00 -0.47
CA TRP A 38 19.03 18.52 -1.15
C TRP A 38 20.24 19.42 -0.84
N SER A 39 20.91 19.18 0.28
CA SER A 39 22.11 19.90 0.72
C SER A 39 23.32 18.99 1.01
N LEU A 40 24.51 19.59 1.19
CA LEU A 40 25.76 18.86 1.43
C LEU A 40 25.93 18.40 2.88
N GLU A 41 25.13 18.93 3.80
CA GLU A 41 25.24 18.69 5.24
C GLU A 41 24.33 17.52 5.69
N VAL A 42 23.53 16.96 4.78
CA VAL A 42 22.61 15.85 5.03
C VAL A 42 23.31 14.51 4.88
N ASP A 43 23.15 13.65 5.89
CA ASP A 43 23.47 12.23 5.77
C ASP A 43 22.33 11.49 5.06
N TYR A 44 22.46 11.32 3.74
CA TYR A 44 21.48 10.61 2.92
C TYR A 44 21.40 9.11 3.20
N VAL A 45 22.43 8.50 3.79
CA VAL A 45 22.39 7.10 4.21
C VAL A 45 21.45 6.98 5.41
N GLN A 46 21.60 7.87 6.40
CA GLN A 46 20.71 7.91 7.53
C GLN A 46 19.27 8.30 7.13
N TRP A 47 19.10 9.27 6.22
CA TRP A 47 17.78 9.65 5.71
C TRP A 47 17.07 8.49 5.01
N SER A 48 17.74 7.81 4.07
CA SER A 48 17.13 6.72 3.30
C SER A 48 16.73 5.52 4.18
N GLN A 49 17.43 5.29 5.29
CA GLN A 49 17.10 4.22 6.24
C GLN A 49 15.86 4.50 7.11
N LYS A 50 15.35 5.74 7.15
CA LYS A 50 14.11 6.08 7.87
C LYS A 50 12.86 5.54 7.18
N TYR A 51 12.91 5.34 5.87
CA TYR A 51 11.74 5.09 5.03
C TYR A 51 11.78 3.70 4.38
N ASN A 52 10.59 3.15 4.11
CA ASN A 52 10.43 1.91 3.37
C ASN A 52 9.93 2.23 1.96
N PHE A 53 10.85 2.29 0.99
CA PHE A 53 10.50 2.53 -0.39
C PHE A 53 9.86 1.30 -1.02
N THR A 54 8.74 1.51 -1.70
CA THR A 54 8.03 0.50 -2.47
C THR A 54 7.95 0.92 -3.94
N VAL A 55 7.74 -0.05 -4.83
CA VAL A 55 7.63 0.25 -6.26
C VAL A 55 6.41 1.12 -6.50
N GLY A 56 6.63 2.28 -7.11
CA GLY A 56 5.60 3.29 -7.37
C GLY A 56 5.82 4.60 -6.59
N ASP A 57 6.64 4.57 -5.54
CA ASP A 57 6.95 5.76 -4.74
C ASP A 57 7.80 6.77 -5.51
N THR A 58 7.73 8.04 -5.09
CA THR A 58 8.45 9.18 -5.67
C THR A 58 9.32 9.87 -4.61
N LEU A 59 10.47 10.39 -5.06
CA LEU A 59 11.42 11.19 -4.27
C LEU A 59 11.44 12.65 -4.76
#